data_AF-A0A966UC67-F1
#
_entry.id   AF-A0A966UC67-F1
#
_cell.length_a   1.000
_cell.length_b   1.000
_cell.length_c   1.000
_cell.angle_alpha   90.00
_cell.angle_beta   90.00
_cell.angle_gamma   90.00
#
_symmetry.space_group_name_H-M   'P 1'
#
loop_
_entity.id
_entity.type
_entity.pdbx_description
1 polymer ?
#
loop_
_entity_poly.entity_id
_entity_poly.type
_entity_poly.pdbx_seq_one_letter_code
_entity_poly.pdbx_strand_id
1 'polypeptide(L)' 'MVYNDTTLGPNYTIWGEITSGIEILEHIAKAGVKGGGADGTPIRNLVIQRVVVR' A
#
# COMPACT_ATOMS: atom_id res chain seq x y z
N MET A 1 3.60 2.19 -1.24
CA MET A 1 2.51 3.17 -1.44
C MET A 1 3.05 4.51 -1.00
N VAL A 2 3.05 5.51 -1.87
CA VAL A 2 3.42 6.87 -1.47
C VAL A 2 2.22 7.43 -0.72
N TYR A 3 2.43 7.83 0.53
CA TYR A 3 1.41 8.48 1.34
C TYR A 3 2.00 9.76 1.92
N ASN A 4 1.29 10.87 1.73
CA ASN A 4 1.75 12.23 2.03
C ASN A 4 3.08 12.62 1.36
N ASP A 5 4.20 12.54 2.09
CA ASP A 5 5.48 13.17 1.73
C ASP A 5 6.61 12.15 1.55
N THR A 6 6.27 10.90 1.20
CA THR A 6 7.28 9.86 0.98
C THR A 6 7.94 10.03 -0.38
N THR A 7 9.10 10.69 -0.40
CA THR A 7 9.99 10.70 -1.57
C THR A 7 10.56 9.30 -1.76
N LEU A 8 9.95 8.55 -2.69
CA LEU A 8 10.57 7.33 -3.18
C LEU A 8 11.90 7.70 -3.81
N GLY A 9 12.93 6.87 -3.57
CA GLY A 9 14.20 7.02 -4.25
C GLY A 9 14.02 7.01 -5.77
N PRO A 10 15.00 7.51 -6.54
CA PRO A 10 14.89 7.72 -8.00
C PRO A 10 14.59 6.47 -8.83
N ASN A 11 14.58 5.30 -8.19
CA ASN A 11 14.35 4.00 -8.81
C ASN A 11 12.87 3.60 -8.91
N TYR A 12 11.93 4.44 -8.47
CA TYR A 12 10.51 4.13 -8.55
C TYR A 12 9.78 5.01 -9.58
N THR A 13 9.21 4.37 -10.60
CA THR A 13 8.33 5.02 -11.56
C THR A 13 6.92 5.11 -11.00
N ILE A 14 6.42 6.33 -10.83
CA ILE A 14 5.01 6.57 -10.50
C ILE A 14 4.19 6.37 -11.78
N TRP A 15 3.29 5.40 -11.79
CA TRP A 15 2.52 5.01 -12.99
C TRP A 15 1.00 5.17 -12.83
N GLY A 16 0.53 5.58 -11.64
CA GLY A 16 -0.89 5.76 -11.38
C GLY A 16 -1.15 6.30 -9.98
N GLU A 17 -2.38 6.75 -9.77
CA GLU A 17 -2.90 7.29 -8.51
C GLU A 17 -4.16 6.52 -8.11
N ILE A 18 -4.36 6.33 -6.80
CA ILE A 18 -5.54 5.66 -6.25
C ILE A 18 -6.68 6.68 -6.18
N THR A 19 -7.72 6.49 -6.98
CA THR A 19 -8.87 7.42 -7.05
C THR A 19 -10.04 7.02 -6.15
N SER A 20 -10.04 5.82 -5.58
CA SER A 20 -11.06 5.33 -4.65
C SER A 20 -10.54 4.12 -3.84
N GLY A 21 -11.13 3.86 -2.67
CA GLY A 21 -10.77 2.70 -1.83
C GLY A 21 -9.51 2.89 -0.99
N ILE A 22 -9.05 4.13 -0.80
CA ILE A 22 -7.88 4.47 0.01
C ILE A 22 -8.06 4.03 1.47
N GLU A 23 -9.30 4.06 1.97
CA GLU A 23 -9.69 3.67 3.31
C GLU A 23 -9.40 2.19 3.62
N ILE A 24 -9.43 1.33 2.60
CA ILE A 24 -9.07 -0.09 2.74
C ILE A 24 -7.58 -0.20 3.05
N LEU A 25 -6.76 0.56 2.33
CA LEU A 25 -5.32 0.59 2.53
C LEU A 25 -4.97 1.22 3.90
N GLU A 26 -5.66 2.27 4.31
CA GLU A 26 -5.48 2.86 5.65
C GLU A 26 -5.87 1.88 6.76
N HIS A 27 -6.93 1.10 6.58
CA HIS A 27 -7.33 0.08 7.56
C HIS A 27 -6.27 -1.02 7.71
N ILE A 28 -5.66 -1.44 6.59
CA ILE A 28 -4.57 -2.42 6.58
C ILE A 28 -3.32 -1.82 7.23
N ALA A 29 -2.97 -0.57 6.92
CA ALA A 29 -1.82 0.12 7.49
C ALA A 29 -1.97 0.29 9.02
N LYS A 30 -3.18 0.62 9.50
CA LYS A 30 -3.49 0.69 10.95
C LYS A 30 -3.33 -0.66 11.66
N ALA A 31 -3.60 -1.77 10.98
CA ALA A 31 -3.38 -3.09 11.55
C ALA A 31 -1.90 -3.40 11.74
N GLY A 32 -1.00 -2.73 10.99
CA GLY A 32 0.44 -2.83 11.13
C GLY A 32 1.07 -4.06 10.47
N VAL A 33 2.40 -4.11 10.52
CA VAL A 33 3.20 -5.19 9.94
C VAL A 33 3.64 -6.19 11.01
N LYS A 34 3.76 -7.44 10.60
CA LYS A 34 4.22 -8.54 11.44
C LYS A 34 5.68 -8.26 11.83
N GLY A 35 5.92 -7.96 13.10
CA GLY A 35 7.25 -7.61 13.62
C GLY A 35 7.48 -6.11 13.84
N GLY A 36 6.49 -5.23 13.58
CA GLY A 36 6.53 -3.83 13.99
C GLY A 36 7.51 -2.91 13.25
N GLY A 37 8.09 -3.36 12.14
CA GLY A 37 8.94 -2.54 11.27
C GLY A 37 8.17 -1.44 10.52
N ALA A 38 8.89 -0.52 9.90
CA ALA A 38 8.30 0.51 9.03
C ALA A 38 7.81 -0.07 7.67
N ASP A 39 8.34 -1.22 7.28
CA ASP A 39 7.96 -2.00 6.10
C ASP A 39 8.06 -3.49 6.44
N GLY A 40 7.19 -4.32 5.86
CA GLY A 40 7.13 -5.75 6.15
C GLY A 40 5.80 -6.40 5.83
N THR A 41 5.74 -7.72 6.01
CA THR A 41 4.52 -8.49 5.76
C THR A 41 3.40 -8.00 6.67
N PRO A 42 2.21 -7.67 6.15
CA PRO A 42 1.09 -7.24 6.98
C PRO A 42 0.72 -8.29 8.03
N ILE A 43 0.19 -7.88 9.19
CA ILE A 43 -0.29 -8.82 10.22
C ILE A 43 -1.42 -9.71 9.67
N ARG A 44 -2.24 -9.18 8.77
CA ARG A 44 -3.30 -9.91 8.07
C ARG A 44 -2.86 -10.22 6.64
N ASN A 45 -2.86 -11.49 6.26
CA ASN A 45 -2.59 -11.89 4.89
C ASN A 45 -3.66 -11.32 3.95
N LEU A 46 -3.23 -10.58 2.93
CA LEU A 46 -4.07 -9.99 1.90
C LEU A 46 -3.60 -10.45 0.53
N VAL A 47 -4.54 -10.76 -0.35
CA VAL A 47 -4.28 -11.16 -1.73
C VAL A 47 -5.16 -10.34 -2.66
N ILE A 48 -4.60 -9.90 -3.79
CA ILE A 48 -5.37 -9.29 -4.86
C ILE A 48 -6.06 -10.42 -5.63
N GLN A 49 -7.38 -10.55 -5.48
CA GLN A 49 -8.13 -11.65 -6.10
C GLN A 49 -8.39 -11.42 -7.59
N ARG A 50 -8.57 -10.17 -8.00
CA ARG A 50 -8.88 -9.80 -9.39
C ARG A 50 -8.49 -8.35 -9.64
N VAL A 51 -7.95 -8.08 -10.82
CA VAL A 51 -7.79 -6.73 -11.35
C VAL A 51 -8.60 -6.64 -12.63
N VAL A 52 -9.42 -5.59 -12.75
CA VAL A 52 -10.17 -5.28 -13.97
C VAL A 52 -9.47 -4.11 -14.63
N VAL A 53 -8.92 -4.33 -15.82
CA VAL A 53 -8.33 -3.28 -16.66
C VAL A 53 -9.38 -2.89 -17.70
N ARG A 54 -9.61 -1.59 -17.87
CA ARG A 54 -10.51 -1.06 -18.91
C ARG A 54 -9.72 -0.65 -20.13
#